data_AF-A0A3N1TR57-F1
#
_entry.id   AF-A0A3N1TR57-F1
#
_cell.length_a   1.000
_cell.length_b   1.000
_cell.length_c   1.000
_cell.angle_alpha   90.00
_cell.angle_beta   90.00
_cell.angle_gamma   90.00
#
_symmetry.space_group_name_H-M   'P 1'
#
loop_
_entity.id
_entity.type
_entity.pdbx_description
1 polymer ?
#
loop_
_entity_poly.entity_id
_entity_poly.type
_entity_poly.pdbx_seq_one_letter_code
_entity_poly.pdbx_strand_id
1 'polypeptide(L)' 'MQLLLLDLDNTLVDRDAAFRAAVADFLAQHGLPDSDLTRVATIRQRLLRAARSRLG' A
#
# COMPACT_ATOMS: atom_id res chain seq x y z
N MET A 1 13.02 24.05 21.56
CA MET A 1 12.59 22.71 21.11
C MET A 1 12.21 22.83 19.64
N GLN A 2 12.78 22.01 18.76
CA GLN A 2 12.45 21.97 17.33
C GLN A 2 11.48 20.82 17.08
N LEU A 3 10.42 21.08 16.31
CA LEU A 3 9.45 20.08 15.91
C LEU A 3 9.91 19.44 14.60
N LEU A 4 10.04 18.12 14.55
CA LEU A 4 10.35 17.36 13.35
C LEU A 4 9.07 16.70 12.84
N LEU A 5 8.71 16.98 11.59
CA LEU A 5 7.60 16.30 10.91
C LEU A 5 8.17 15.16 10.06
N LEU A 6 7.83 13.93 10.42
CA LEU A 6 8.19 12.73 9.67
C LEU A 6 6.93 12.09 9.10
N ASP A 7 7.03 11.61 7.87
CA ASP A 7 6.01 10.73 7.34
C ASP A 7 6.07 9.38 8.07
N LEU A 8 4.91 8.77 8.28
CA LEU A 8 4.84 7.43 8.86
C LEU A 8 5.08 6.39 7.77
N ASP A 9 4.45 6.59 6.62
CA ASP A 9 4.35 5.61 5.56
C ASP A 9 5.65 5.53 4.76
N ASN A 10 6.21 4.32 4.66
CA ASN A 10 7.45 4.05 3.93
C ASN A 10 8.67 4.88 4.35
N THR A 11 8.57 5.59 5.48
CA THR A 11 9.66 6.32 6.13
C THR A 11 9.94 5.71 7.51
N LEU A 12 8.90 5.45 8.31
CA LEU A 12 9.03 4.79 9.61
C LEU A 12 8.49 3.35 9.59
N VAL A 13 7.53 3.07 8.71
CA VAL A 13 6.92 1.74 8.54
C VAL A 13 6.98 1.34 7.07
N ASP A 14 7.43 0.12 6.78
CA ASP A 14 7.32 -0.46 5.44
C ASP A 14 5.85 -0.87 5.15
N ARG A 15 5.05 0.14 4.84
CA ARG A 15 3.62 0.00 4.57
C ARG A 15 3.36 -0.78 3.29
N ASP A 16 4.29 -0.72 2.33
CA ASP A 16 4.16 -1.46 1.09
C ASP A 16 4.34 -2.96 1.31
N ALA A 17 5.34 -3.38 2.10
CA ALA A 17 5.49 -4.78 2.50
C ALA A 17 4.30 -5.26 3.36
N ALA A 18 3.89 -4.47 4.36
CA ALA A 18 2.78 -4.83 5.24
C ALA A 18 1.46 -5.03 4.47
N PHE A 19 1.18 -4.16 3.50
CA PHE A 19 -0.01 -4.32 2.65
C PHE A 19 0.08 -5.54 1.75
N ARG A 20 1.25 -5.83 1.15
CA ARG A 20 1.41 -7.02 0.30
C ARG A 20 1.19 -8.30 1.10
N ALA A 21 1.70 -8.37 2.33
CA ALA A 21 1.46 -9.48 3.24
C ALA A 21 -0.04 -9.63 3.56
N ALA A 22 -0.71 -8.54 3.95
CA ALA A 22 -2.14 -8.57 4.25
C ALA A 22 -3.01 -9.00 3.05
N VAL A 23 -2.64 -8.57 1.83
CA VAL A 23 -3.34 -8.99 0.60
C VAL A 23 -3.07 -10.46 0.30
N ALA A 24 -1.84 -10.94 0.45
CA ALA A 24 -1.52 -12.36 0.26
C ALA A 24 -2.34 -13.23 1.22
N ASP A 25 -2.37 -12.87 2.50
CA ASP A 25 -3.15 -13.58 3.52
C ASP A 25 -4.65 -13.59 3.19
N PHE A 26 -5.19 -12.45 2.74
CA PHE A 26 -6.58 -12.35 2.30
C PHE A 26 -6.87 -13.26 1.10
N LEU A 27 -6.02 -13.25 0.08
CA LEU A 27 -6.20 -14.10 -1.11
C LEU A 27 -6.18 -15.58 -0.71
N ALA A 28 -5.23 -15.98 0.13
CA ALA A 28 -5.12 -17.35 0.65
C ALA A 28 -6.36 -17.78 1.44
N GLN A 29 -6.86 -16.90 2.33
CA GLN A 29 -8.08 -17.18 3.13
C GLN A 29 -9.34 -17.38 2.27
N HIS A 30 -9.37 -16.77 1.08
CA HIS A 30 -10.50 -16.85 0.16
C HIS A 30 -10.29 -17.82 -1.01
N GLY A 31 -9.16 -18.56 -1.05
CA GLY A 31 -8.84 -19.48 -2.14
C GLY A 31 -8.62 -18.78 -3.49
N LEU A 32 -8.23 -17.52 -3.46
CA LEU A 32 -7.95 -16.71 -4.65
C LEU A 32 -6.49 -16.88 -5.08
N PRO A 33 -6.18 -16.72 -6.38
CA PRO A 33 -4.83 -16.95 -6.88
C PRO A 33 -3.87 -15.83 -6.49
N ASP A 34 -2.64 -16.18 -6.09
CA ASP A 34 -1.57 -15.22 -5.76
C ASP A 34 -1.25 -14.25 -6.92
N SER A 35 -1.55 -14.62 -8.16
CA SER A 35 -1.42 -13.74 -9.33
C SER A 35 -2.24 -12.45 -9.19
N ASP A 36 -3.32 -12.46 -8.41
CA ASP A 36 -4.15 -11.28 -8.16
C ASP A 36 -3.47 -10.26 -7.23
N LEU A 37 -2.42 -10.65 -6.49
CA LEU A 37 -1.65 -9.72 -5.66
C LEU A 37 -1.08 -8.56 -6.48
N THR A 38 -0.53 -8.86 -7.66
CA THR A 38 -0.01 -7.85 -8.59
C THR A 38 -1.11 -6.90 -9.07
N ARG A 39 -2.31 -7.43 -9.31
CA ARG A 39 -3.47 -6.65 -9.74
C ARG A 39 -3.93 -5.70 -8.64
N VAL A 40 -4.08 -6.18 -7.41
CA VAL A 40 -4.49 -5.37 -6.25
C VAL A 40 -3.47 -4.27 -5.95
N ALA A 41 -2.16 -4.60 -5.98
CA ALA A 41 -1.10 -3.62 -5.81
C ALA A 41 -1.12 -2.53 -6.91
N THR A 42 -1.41 -2.91 -8.16
CA THR A 42 -1.51 -1.99 -9.29
C THR A 42 -2.70 -1.03 -9.12
N ILE A 43 -3.86 -1.53 -8.68
CA ILE A 43 -5.05 -0.70 -8.41
C ILE A 43 -4.74 0.31 -7.30
N ARG A 44 -4.15 -0.14 -6.18
CA ARG A 44 -3.72 0.75 -5.09
C ARG A 44 -2.81 1.86 -5.61
N GLN A 45 -1.80 1.52 -6.40
CA GLN A 45 -0.84 2.51 -6.90
C GLN A 45 -1.51 3.55 -7.81
N ARG A 46 -2.46 3.14 -8.65
CA ARG A 46 -3.24 4.06 -9.50
C ARG A 46 -4.08 5.02 -8.67
N LEU A 47 -4.74 4.52 -7.63
CA LEU A 47 -5.54 5.34 -6.72
C LEU A 47 -4.67 6.36 -5.97
N LEU A 48 -3.50 5.95 -5.47
CA LEU A 48 -2.56 6.85 -4.80
C LEU A 48 -2.06 7.96 -5.74
N ARG A 49 -1.73 7.61 -7.00
CA ARG A 49 -1.33 8.60 -8.01
C ARG A 49 -2.46 9.59 -8.30
N ALA A 50 -3.69 9.10 -8.48
CA ALA A 50 -4.85 9.94 -8.73
C ALA A 50 -5.21 10.87 -7.55
N ALA A 51 -4.99 10.41 -6.31
CA ALA A 51 -5.17 11.26 -5.13
C ALA A 51 -4.11 12.37 -5.06
N ARG A 52 -2.84 12.04 -5.32
CA ARG A 52 -1.74 13.02 -5.33
C ARG A 52 -1.92 14.08 -6.41
N SER A 53 -2.42 13.71 -7.58
CA SER A 53 -2.68 14.67 -8.67
C SER A 53 -3.84 15.64 -8.40
N ARG A 54 -4.65 15.42 -7.35
CA ARG A 54 -5.74 16.33 -6.95
C ARG A 54 -5.34 17.28 -5.82
N LEU A 55 -4.17 17.07 -5.22
CA LEU A 55 -3.65 17.85 -4.09
C LEU A 55 -2.58 18.87 -4.53
N GLY A 56 -2.23 18.90 -5.82
CA GLY A 56 -1.41 19.94 -6.45
C GLY A 56 -2.26 20.79 -7.38
#